data_AF-A0A1C5K319-F1
#
_entry.id   AF-A0A1C5K319-F1
#
_cell.length_a   1.000
_cell.length_b   1.000
_cell.length_c   1.000
_cell.angle_alpha   90.00
_cell.angle_beta   90.00
_cell.angle_gamma   90.00
#
_symmetry.space_group_name_H-M   'P 1'
#
loop_
_entity.id
_entity.type
_entity.pdbx_description
1 polymer ?
#
loop_
_entity_poly.entity_id
_entity_poly.type
_entity_poly.pdbx_seq_one_letter_code
_entity_poly.pdbx_strand_id
1 'polypeptide(L)'
;MALWRIRATVDDRPGYLSVLTASLALRGVNILTVQVHTTEAGAVDDFLVDAPEQVTEAELRAAVERGRGRDCWVARSEARGLADEPTRVLGLAARLVRDPEAAGATLRTLLGADAVTWRPASAAAPGGVGGTTMLLADPAGGGYELRRREPSFTPAEYARAQALVELAATLGRRDADRVTLVLPDGAEVSVRPATADDVPAVRELHVGCSARSRQRRYLSGAADPSPARLRRLLEPARGLTLLVTAGSGGAAEPVVAMANLLGEGDEAEAALLVRDDWQRRGLGSALLRRLLGHADRAGYAALLLHVQAENTPMLRTLRRLDRPVALERDGGVLTATVPLTPVDATPAGRVAGPAPAGCGPGTALPAQAGHGLPSQRSGPI
;
A
#
# COMPACT_ATOMS: atom_id res chain seq x y z
N MET A 1 -40.18 11.85 -20.87
CA MET A 1 -39.52 12.11 -19.56
C MET A 1 -38.03 12.23 -19.79
N ALA A 2 -37.34 13.09 -19.05
CA ALA A 2 -35.94 13.36 -19.33
C ALA A 2 -35.08 13.48 -18.07
N LEU A 3 -33.92 12.81 -18.11
CA LEU A 3 -33.01 12.73 -16.99
C LEU A 3 -32.07 13.94 -16.93
N TRP A 4 -31.89 14.46 -15.72
CA TRP A 4 -31.00 15.56 -15.41
C TRP A 4 -30.16 15.25 -14.18
N ARG A 5 -28.95 15.79 -14.15
CA ARG A 5 -28.11 15.84 -12.97
C ARG A 5 -28.03 17.27 -12.48
N ILE A 6 -28.23 17.47 -11.19
CA ILE A 6 -28.20 18.78 -10.54
C ILE A 6 -27.21 18.69 -9.40
N ARG A 7 -26.22 19.58 -9.34
CA ARG A 7 -25.35 19.75 -8.18
C ARG A 7 -25.57 21.13 -7.60
N ALA A 8 -25.80 21.24 -6.30
CA ALA A 8 -26.02 22.51 -5.63
C ALA A 8 -25.50 22.48 -4.19
N THR A 9 -24.98 23.61 -3.72
CA THR A 9 -24.60 23.79 -2.32
C THR A 9 -25.81 24.23 -1.51
N VAL A 10 -26.14 23.50 -0.46
CA VAL A 10 -27.22 23.79 0.49
C VAL A 10 -26.60 23.92 1.88
N ASP A 11 -27.05 24.90 2.67
CA ASP A 11 -26.58 25.01 4.05
C ASP A 11 -27.01 23.77 4.85
N ASP A 12 -26.07 23.17 5.59
CA ASP A 12 -26.31 21.95 6.37
C ASP A 12 -27.10 22.27 7.66
N ARG A 13 -28.40 22.52 7.49
CA ARG A 13 -29.35 22.85 8.55
C ARG A 13 -30.66 22.10 8.35
N PRO A 14 -31.30 21.62 9.44
CA PRO A 14 -32.60 20.96 9.34
C PRO A 14 -33.62 21.78 8.53
N GLY A 15 -34.28 21.11 7.58
CA GLY A 15 -35.33 21.70 6.73
C GLY A 15 -34.84 22.48 5.50
N TYR A 16 -33.54 22.69 5.30
CA TYR A 16 -33.06 23.39 4.09
C TYR A 16 -33.19 22.51 2.84
N LEU A 17 -32.77 21.25 2.93
CA LEU A 17 -32.97 20.29 1.85
C LEU A 17 -34.46 20.12 1.50
N SER A 18 -35.37 20.18 2.48
CA SER A 18 -36.81 20.04 2.20
C SER A 18 -37.39 21.22 1.41
N VAL A 19 -36.85 22.42 1.56
CA VAL A 19 -37.25 23.58 0.75
C VAL A 19 -36.82 23.39 -0.70
N LEU A 20 -35.61 22.86 -0.92
CA LEU A 20 -35.10 22.56 -2.25
C LEU A 20 -35.91 21.45 -2.94
N THR A 21 -36.16 20.33 -2.25
CA THR A 21 -36.95 19.23 -2.82
C THR A 21 -38.39 19.64 -3.08
N ALA A 22 -39.01 20.48 -2.23
CA ALA A 22 -40.34 21.04 -2.49
C ALA A 22 -40.37 21.94 -3.74
N SER A 23 -39.35 22.78 -3.94
CA SER A 23 -39.24 23.65 -5.13
C SER A 23 -39.13 22.85 -6.43
N LEU A 24 -38.40 21.73 -6.42
CA LEU A 24 -38.33 20.80 -7.56
C LEU A 24 -39.67 20.09 -7.79
N ALA A 25 -40.33 19.62 -6.72
CA ALA A 25 -41.61 18.94 -6.80
C ALA A 25 -42.72 19.82 -7.43
N LEU A 26 -42.72 21.14 -7.16
CA LEU A 26 -43.64 22.09 -7.79
C LEU A 26 -43.50 22.18 -9.32
N ARG A 27 -42.40 21.69 -9.90
CA ARG A 27 -42.17 21.58 -11.35
C ARG A 27 -42.40 20.17 -11.90
N GLY A 28 -42.96 19.27 -11.08
CA GLY A 28 -43.17 17.88 -11.47
C GLY A 28 -41.87 17.08 -11.59
N VAL A 29 -40.78 17.55 -10.97
CA VAL A 29 -39.48 16.89 -11.00
C VAL A 29 -39.44 15.81 -9.92
N ASN A 30 -39.17 14.57 -10.32
CA ASN A 30 -39.00 13.44 -9.43
C ASN A 30 -37.52 13.24 -9.13
N ILE A 31 -37.16 13.06 -7.85
CA ILE A 31 -35.78 12.81 -7.44
C ILE A 31 -35.55 11.29 -7.40
N LEU A 32 -34.63 10.82 -8.22
CA LEU A 32 -34.30 9.40 -8.33
C LEU A 32 -33.22 9.00 -7.32
N THR A 33 -32.18 9.83 -7.19
CA THR A 33 -31.09 9.64 -6.23
C THR A 33 -30.60 10.97 -5.69
N VAL A 34 -30.06 10.94 -4.47
CA VAL A 34 -29.39 12.08 -3.81
C VAL A 34 -28.08 11.60 -3.21
N GLN A 35 -27.01 12.34 -3.45
CA GLN A 35 -25.74 12.17 -2.76
C GLN A 35 -25.36 13.48 -2.08
N VAL A 36 -25.06 13.40 -0.79
CA VAL A 36 -24.68 14.57 0.00
C VAL A 36 -23.18 14.52 0.25
N HIS A 37 -22.50 15.63 -0.04
CA HIS A 37 -21.08 15.80 0.21
C HIS A 37 -20.86 16.97 1.16
N THR A 38 -20.51 16.68 2.41
CA THR A 38 -20.25 17.72 3.40
C THR A 38 -18.97 18.48 3.05
N THR A 39 -19.04 19.81 3.05
CA THR A 39 -17.89 20.71 2.84
C THR A 39 -17.94 21.86 3.84
N GLU A 40 -16.85 22.61 3.97
CA GLU A 40 -16.80 23.80 4.84
C GLU A 40 -17.80 24.89 4.43
N ALA A 41 -18.15 24.97 3.14
CA ALA A 41 -19.06 25.98 2.58
C ALA A 41 -20.55 25.57 2.62
N GLY A 42 -20.85 24.36 3.08
CA GLY A 42 -22.18 23.74 3.08
C GLY A 42 -22.17 22.30 2.58
N ALA A 43 -23.34 21.67 2.58
CA ALA A 43 -23.55 20.37 1.96
C ALA A 43 -23.68 20.55 0.44
N VAL A 44 -22.79 19.93 -0.34
CA VAL A 44 -22.92 19.86 -1.79
C VAL A 44 -23.77 18.64 -2.12
N ASP A 45 -25.00 18.89 -2.55
CA ASP A 45 -25.97 17.87 -2.89
C ASP A 45 -25.96 17.60 -4.39
N ASP A 46 -25.87 16.33 -4.77
CA ASP A 46 -25.87 15.83 -6.15
C ASP A 46 -27.13 14.98 -6.38
N PHE A 47 -28.04 15.50 -7.19
CA PHE A 47 -29.33 14.91 -7.50
C PHE A 47 -29.30 14.33 -8.91
N LEU A 48 -29.77 13.09 -9.03
CA LEU A 48 -30.30 12.60 -10.31
C LEU A 48 -31.82 12.76 -10.28
N VAL A 49 -32.36 13.45 -11.26
CA VAL A 49 -33.79 13.73 -11.33
C VAL A 49 -34.39 13.33 -12.68
N ASP A 50 -35.66 12.95 -12.65
CA ASP A 50 -36.50 12.80 -13.81
C ASP A 50 -37.45 13.99 -13.90
N ALA A 51 -37.45 14.69 -15.04
CA ALA A 51 -38.25 15.89 -15.25
C ALA A 51 -39.12 15.73 -16.51
N PRO A 52 -40.28 16.43 -16.57
CA PRO A 52 -41.06 16.56 -17.81
C PRO A 52 -40.20 17.08 -18.95
N GLU A 53 -40.45 16.62 -20.19
CA GLU A 53 -39.61 16.95 -21.37
C GLU A 53 -39.53 18.44 -21.68
N GLN A 54 -40.56 19.18 -21.28
CA GLN A 54 -40.67 20.62 -21.50
C GLN A 54 -39.83 21.43 -20.51
N VAL A 55 -39.40 20.83 -19.39
CA VAL A 55 -38.59 21.52 -18.38
C VAL A 55 -37.19 21.76 -18.92
N THR A 56 -36.78 23.03 -18.87
CA THR A 56 -35.47 23.50 -19.35
C THR A 56 -34.43 23.57 -18.24
N GLU A 57 -33.14 23.63 -18.61
CA GLU A 57 -32.04 23.81 -17.66
C GLU A 57 -32.22 25.07 -16.80
N ALA A 58 -32.63 26.17 -17.43
CA ALA A 58 -32.85 27.45 -16.76
C ALA A 58 -33.96 27.36 -15.70
N GLU A 59 -35.01 26.58 -15.96
CA GLU A 59 -36.10 26.37 -14.99
C GLU A 59 -35.68 25.52 -13.80
N LEU A 60 -34.83 24.49 -14.03
CA LEU A 60 -34.25 23.69 -12.96
C LEU A 60 -33.31 24.54 -12.10
N ARG A 61 -32.45 25.34 -12.71
CA ARG A 61 -31.56 26.28 -12.01
C ARG A 61 -32.36 27.27 -11.16
N ALA A 62 -33.39 27.89 -11.73
CA ALA A 62 -34.29 28.78 -10.99
C ALA A 62 -35.06 28.05 -9.87
N ALA A 63 -35.37 26.75 -10.04
CA ALA A 63 -36.00 25.95 -9.00
C ALA A 63 -35.04 25.68 -7.83
N VAL A 64 -33.78 25.38 -8.12
CA VAL A 64 -32.74 25.20 -7.10
C VAL A 64 -32.52 26.50 -6.32
N GLU A 65 -32.41 27.64 -6.99
CA GLU A 65 -32.22 28.95 -6.35
C GLU A 65 -33.40 29.33 -5.44
N ARG A 66 -34.65 29.15 -5.92
CA ARG A 66 -35.86 29.30 -5.07
C ARG A 66 -35.87 28.33 -3.89
N GLY A 67 -35.26 27.16 -4.09
CA GLY A 67 -35.02 26.12 -3.09
C GLY A 67 -33.91 26.44 -2.09
N ARG A 68 -33.29 27.63 -2.15
CA ARG A 68 -32.11 28.03 -1.36
C ARG A 68 -30.81 27.29 -1.69
N GLY A 69 -30.76 26.60 -2.83
CA GLY A 69 -29.51 26.06 -3.35
C GLY A 69 -28.65 27.17 -3.97
N ARG A 70 -27.34 27.11 -3.74
CA ARG A 70 -26.30 27.99 -4.29
C ARG A 70 -25.37 27.21 -5.20
N ASP A 71 -24.54 27.91 -5.98
CA ASP A 71 -23.51 27.31 -6.85
C ASP A 71 -24.04 26.17 -7.73
N CYS A 72 -25.24 26.39 -8.27
CA CYS A 72 -25.99 25.36 -8.98
C CYS A 72 -25.33 25.02 -10.32
N TRP A 73 -25.15 23.74 -10.57
CA TRP A 73 -24.80 23.17 -11.88
C TRP A 73 -25.90 22.21 -12.30
N VAL A 74 -26.31 22.29 -13.58
CA VAL A 74 -27.36 21.45 -14.14
C VAL A 74 -26.89 20.94 -15.49
N ALA A 75 -27.02 19.63 -15.73
CA ALA A 75 -26.72 19.04 -17.03
C ALA A 75 -27.66 17.88 -17.34
N ARG A 76 -27.83 17.59 -18.64
CA ARG A 76 -28.53 16.38 -19.08
C ARG A 76 -27.79 15.13 -18.61
N SER A 77 -28.54 14.10 -18.23
CA SER A 77 -28.01 12.79 -17.85
C SER A 77 -28.54 11.69 -18.75
N GLU A 78 -27.77 10.62 -18.92
CA GLU A 78 -28.18 9.40 -19.61
C GLU A 78 -28.65 8.34 -18.60
N ALA A 79 -29.23 7.25 -19.12
CA ALA A 79 -29.65 6.09 -18.32
C ALA A 79 -28.50 5.46 -17.49
N ARG A 80 -27.25 5.63 -17.93
CA ARG A 80 -26.06 5.20 -17.15
C ARG A 80 -25.95 5.90 -15.79
N GLY A 81 -26.54 7.09 -15.64
CA GLY A 81 -26.62 7.81 -14.37
C GLY A 81 -27.54 7.14 -13.35
N LEU A 82 -28.43 6.23 -13.76
CA LEU A 82 -29.35 5.52 -12.87
C LEU A 82 -28.64 4.48 -11.99
N ALA A 83 -27.47 3.98 -12.42
CA ALA A 83 -26.67 3.12 -11.58
C ALA A 83 -26.09 3.94 -10.42
N ASP A 84 -26.28 3.45 -9.20
CA ASP A 84 -25.73 4.08 -8.01
C ASP A 84 -24.19 4.13 -8.07
N GLU A 85 -23.63 5.15 -7.43
CA GLU A 85 -22.19 5.39 -7.43
C GLU A 85 -21.39 4.19 -6.87
N PRO A 86 -21.76 3.55 -5.73
CA PRO A 86 -21.08 2.34 -5.28
C PRO A 86 -20.98 1.25 -6.34
N THR A 87 -22.08 0.93 -7.04
CA THR A 87 -22.09 -0.07 -8.11
C THR A 87 -21.15 0.33 -9.26
N ARG A 88 -21.15 1.61 -9.66
CA ARG A 88 -20.25 2.12 -10.72
C ARG A 88 -18.78 2.02 -10.31
N VAL A 89 -18.44 2.37 -9.07
CA VAL A 89 -17.09 2.28 -8.53
C VAL A 89 -16.59 0.83 -8.52
N LEU A 90 -17.43 -0.13 -8.09
CA LEU A 90 -17.07 -1.55 -8.11
C LEU A 90 -16.83 -2.07 -9.55
N GLY A 91 -17.64 -1.64 -10.51
CA GLY A 91 -17.42 -1.96 -11.92
C GLY A 91 -16.10 -1.42 -12.48
N LEU A 92 -15.73 -0.19 -12.09
CA LEU A 92 -14.45 0.42 -12.46
C LEU A 92 -13.26 -0.28 -11.78
N ALA A 93 -13.38 -0.64 -10.50
CA ALA A 93 -12.37 -1.43 -9.79
C ALA A 93 -12.16 -2.80 -10.46
N ALA A 94 -13.23 -3.50 -10.83
CA ALA A 94 -13.14 -4.77 -11.55
C ALA A 94 -12.45 -4.64 -12.91
N ARG A 95 -12.59 -3.49 -13.59
CA ARG A 95 -11.85 -3.20 -14.83
C ARG A 95 -10.36 -3.00 -14.56
N LEU A 96 -10.00 -2.25 -13.52
CA LEU A 96 -8.60 -2.05 -13.13
C LEU A 96 -7.89 -3.36 -12.76
N VAL A 97 -8.59 -4.30 -12.13
CA VAL A 97 -8.04 -5.64 -11.84
C VAL A 97 -7.59 -6.36 -13.12
N ARG A 98 -8.24 -6.11 -14.27
CA ARG A 98 -7.88 -6.73 -15.55
C ARG A 98 -6.80 -5.94 -16.30
N ASP A 99 -6.76 -4.63 -16.11
CA ASP A 99 -5.85 -3.70 -16.78
C ASP A 99 -5.45 -2.57 -15.82
N PRO A 100 -4.39 -2.77 -15.00
CA PRO A 100 -3.96 -1.79 -14.01
C PRO A 100 -3.44 -0.48 -14.62
N GLU A 101 -2.92 -0.52 -15.85
CA GLU A 101 -2.41 0.65 -16.59
C GLU A 101 -3.54 1.60 -17.00
N ALA A 102 -4.79 1.13 -17.02
CA ALA A 102 -5.97 1.95 -17.32
C ALA A 102 -6.39 2.91 -16.18
N ALA A 103 -5.56 3.11 -15.15
CA ALA A 103 -5.82 4.00 -14.02
C ALA A 103 -6.29 5.40 -14.45
N GLY A 104 -5.56 6.08 -15.32
CA GLY A 104 -5.92 7.41 -15.80
C GLY A 104 -7.27 7.46 -16.52
N ALA A 105 -7.56 6.48 -17.38
CA ALA A 105 -8.84 6.38 -18.08
C ALA A 105 -10.01 6.06 -17.13
N THR A 106 -9.75 5.25 -16.11
CA THR A 106 -10.72 4.88 -15.08
C THR A 106 -11.05 6.07 -14.19
N LEU A 107 -10.05 6.85 -13.78
CA LEU A 107 -10.22 8.13 -13.06
C LEU A 107 -11.06 9.13 -13.86
N ARG A 108 -10.75 9.26 -15.16
CA ARG A 108 -11.51 10.13 -16.06
C ARG A 108 -12.99 9.76 -16.09
N THR A 109 -13.28 8.45 -16.16
CA THR A 109 -14.64 7.92 -16.19
C THR A 109 -15.36 8.06 -14.84
N LEU A 110 -14.64 7.82 -13.73
CA LEU A 110 -15.17 7.93 -12.37
C LEU A 110 -15.68 9.35 -12.09
N LEU A 111 -14.86 10.35 -12.41
CA LEU A 111 -15.11 11.74 -12.01
C LEU A 111 -15.71 12.62 -13.11
N GLY A 112 -15.89 12.09 -14.32
CA GLY A 112 -16.30 12.89 -15.49
C GLY A 112 -15.28 13.99 -15.81
N ALA A 113 -13.98 13.70 -15.68
CA ALA A 113 -12.94 14.69 -15.90
C ALA A 113 -12.72 14.97 -17.39
N ASP A 114 -12.44 16.22 -17.74
CA ASP A 114 -12.12 16.62 -19.11
C ASP A 114 -10.74 16.09 -19.51
N ALA A 115 -9.78 16.16 -18.59
CA ALA A 115 -8.41 15.69 -18.78
C ALA A 115 -7.88 15.01 -17.51
N VAL A 116 -7.06 13.99 -17.72
CA VAL A 116 -6.28 13.30 -16.68
C VAL A 116 -4.88 13.10 -17.24
N THR A 117 -3.87 13.60 -16.53
CA THR A 117 -2.47 13.48 -16.92
C THR A 117 -1.66 12.96 -15.75
N TRP A 118 -0.92 11.87 -15.96
CA TRP A 118 0.08 11.41 -14.99
C TRP A 118 1.38 12.19 -15.19
N ARG A 119 2.02 12.58 -14.09
CA ARG A 119 3.33 13.23 -14.11
C ARG A 119 4.30 12.50 -13.18
N PRO A 120 5.53 12.19 -13.66
CA PRO A 120 6.59 11.75 -12.78
C PRO A 120 6.97 12.91 -11.85
N ALA A 121 7.00 12.68 -10.53
CA ALA A 121 7.36 13.71 -9.57
C ALA A 121 8.87 13.72 -9.33
N SER A 122 9.48 14.92 -9.33
CA SER A 122 10.84 15.16 -8.81
C SER A 122 10.86 15.30 -7.28
N ALA A 123 9.72 15.59 -6.66
CA ALA A 123 9.45 15.62 -5.23
C ALA A 123 7.92 15.53 -5.05
N ALA A 124 7.44 14.78 -4.07
CA ALA A 124 6.02 14.55 -3.85
C ALA A 124 5.29 15.89 -3.59
N ALA A 125 4.61 16.43 -4.60
CA ALA A 125 3.68 17.53 -4.38
C ALA A 125 2.54 16.98 -3.50
N PRO A 126 2.20 17.63 -2.37
CA PRO A 126 1.11 17.17 -1.54
C PRO A 126 -0.17 17.13 -2.39
N GLY A 127 -0.87 15.99 -2.34
CA GLY A 127 -2.16 15.83 -2.99
C GLY A 127 -3.17 16.85 -2.49
N GLY A 128 -4.19 17.13 -3.29
CA GLY A 128 -5.18 18.14 -2.93
C GLY A 128 -6.33 18.26 -3.93
N VAL A 129 -7.41 18.86 -3.47
CA VAL A 129 -8.62 19.13 -4.26
C VAL A 129 -8.88 20.63 -4.30
N GLY A 130 -8.98 21.17 -5.51
CA GLY A 130 -9.50 22.51 -5.77
C GLY A 130 -10.80 22.45 -6.55
N GLY A 131 -11.34 23.59 -6.96
CA GLY A 131 -12.61 23.64 -7.72
C GLY A 131 -12.53 22.87 -9.04
N THR A 132 -11.65 23.26 -9.95
CA THR A 132 -11.57 22.68 -11.31
C THR A 132 -10.39 21.73 -11.51
N THR A 133 -9.54 21.58 -10.50
CA THR A 133 -8.31 20.78 -10.56
C THR A 133 -8.18 19.91 -9.32
N MET A 134 -7.73 18.67 -9.51
CA MET A 134 -7.46 17.70 -8.45
C MET A 134 -6.10 17.06 -8.69
N LEU A 135 -5.29 16.95 -7.64
CA LEU A 135 -3.97 16.33 -7.65
C LEU A 135 -3.98 15.10 -6.74
N LEU A 136 -3.76 13.93 -7.32
CA LEU A 136 -3.71 12.65 -6.60
C LEU A 136 -2.27 12.16 -6.52
N ALA A 137 -1.86 11.70 -5.34
CA ALA A 137 -0.55 11.09 -5.16
C ALA A 137 -0.59 9.63 -5.63
N ASP A 138 0.38 9.23 -6.44
CA ASP A 138 0.54 7.83 -6.86
C ASP A 138 1.53 7.13 -5.90
N PRO A 139 1.10 6.11 -5.14
CA PRO A 139 2.00 5.34 -4.27
C PRO A 139 3.10 4.59 -5.02
N ALA A 140 2.97 4.41 -6.34
CA ALA A 140 4.05 3.87 -7.18
C ALA A 140 5.09 4.93 -7.59
N GLY A 141 4.85 6.20 -7.26
CA GLY A 141 5.68 7.35 -7.60
C GLY A 141 5.00 8.29 -8.61
N GLY A 142 5.18 9.60 -8.44
CA GLY A 142 4.50 10.60 -9.26
C GLY A 142 3.12 10.98 -8.76
N GLY A 143 2.27 11.44 -9.68
CA GLY A 143 0.90 11.80 -9.36
C GLY A 143 0.03 12.06 -10.58
N TYR A 144 -1.28 11.98 -10.38
CA TYR A 144 -2.28 12.32 -11.39
C TYR A 144 -2.78 13.74 -11.19
N GLU A 145 -2.77 14.53 -12.26
CA GLU A 145 -3.42 15.82 -12.36
C GLU A 145 -4.70 15.66 -13.17
N LEU A 146 -5.84 15.99 -12.57
CA LEU A 146 -7.16 15.92 -13.16
C LEU A 146 -7.72 17.32 -13.29
N ARG A 147 -8.37 17.60 -14.43
CA ARG A 147 -9.02 18.89 -14.69
C ARG A 147 -10.42 18.67 -15.22
N ARG A 148 -11.37 19.46 -14.73
CA ARG A 148 -12.71 19.57 -15.31
C ARG A 148 -13.22 21.00 -15.21
N ARG A 149 -14.04 21.42 -16.17
CA ARG A 149 -14.61 22.78 -16.19
C ARG A 149 -15.65 22.96 -15.08
N GLU A 150 -16.64 22.07 -15.04
CA GLU A 150 -17.71 22.05 -14.05
C GLU A 150 -18.25 20.60 -13.90
N PRO A 151 -18.89 20.27 -12.77
CA PRO A 151 -18.98 21.07 -11.55
C PRO A 151 -17.65 21.07 -10.77
N SER A 152 -17.55 21.83 -9.66
CA SER A 152 -16.35 21.79 -8.81
C SER A 152 -16.13 20.42 -8.16
N PHE A 153 -14.88 19.99 -8.01
CA PHE A 153 -14.52 18.76 -7.30
C PHE A 153 -14.84 18.84 -5.81
N THR A 154 -15.26 17.72 -5.23
CA THR A 154 -15.54 17.62 -3.79
C THR A 154 -14.46 16.81 -3.06
N PRO A 155 -14.29 17.01 -1.73
CA PRO A 155 -13.42 16.15 -0.91
C PRO A 155 -13.80 14.67 -0.98
N ALA A 156 -15.08 14.36 -1.11
CA ALA A 156 -15.56 12.98 -1.27
C ALA A 156 -15.13 12.37 -2.62
N GLU A 157 -15.13 13.15 -3.70
CA GLU A 157 -14.59 12.73 -5.00
C GLU A 157 -13.07 12.50 -4.92
N TYR A 158 -12.34 13.38 -4.23
CA TYR A 158 -10.90 13.20 -3.98
C TYR A 158 -10.61 11.88 -3.25
N ALA A 159 -11.32 11.61 -2.14
CA ALA A 159 -11.11 10.39 -1.37
C ALA A 159 -11.38 9.12 -2.20
N ARG A 160 -12.45 9.10 -3.01
CA ARG A 160 -12.75 7.97 -3.91
C ARG A 160 -11.65 7.79 -4.97
N ALA A 161 -11.19 8.89 -5.57
CA ALA A 161 -10.18 8.86 -6.61
C ALA A 161 -8.82 8.42 -6.07
N GLN A 162 -8.42 8.89 -4.88
CA GLN A 162 -7.19 8.48 -4.21
C GLN A 162 -7.22 6.98 -3.88
N ALA A 163 -8.33 6.46 -3.34
CA ALA A 163 -8.50 5.03 -3.09
C ALA A 163 -8.39 4.18 -4.38
N LEU A 164 -8.89 4.69 -5.51
CA LEU A 164 -8.77 4.03 -6.81
C LEU A 164 -7.31 3.99 -7.30
N VAL A 165 -6.55 5.07 -7.11
CA VAL A 165 -5.11 5.13 -7.42
C VAL A 165 -4.32 4.16 -6.54
N GLU A 166 -4.63 4.09 -5.25
CA GLU A 166 -4.01 3.13 -4.32
C GLU A 166 -4.28 1.68 -4.73
N LEU A 167 -5.51 1.39 -5.18
CA LEU A 167 -5.86 0.08 -5.74
C LEU A 167 -5.03 -0.21 -7.01
N ALA A 168 -4.96 0.73 -7.96
CA ALA A 168 -4.19 0.56 -9.19
C ALA A 168 -2.70 0.33 -8.90
N ALA A 169 -2.10 1.12 -8.01
CA ALA A 169 -0.71 0.94 -7.58
C ALA A 169 -0.48 -0.43 -6.93
N THR A 170 -1.44 -0.92 -6.14
CA THR A 170 -1.38 -2.25 -5.53
C THR A 170 -1.42 -3.35 -6.58
N LEU A 171 -2.26 -3.21 -7.60
CA LEU A 171 -2.36 -4.16 -8.71
C LEU A 171 -1.09 -4.12 -9.57
N GLY A 172 -0.57 -2.94 -9.91
CA GLY A 172 0.69 -2.78 -10.63
C GLY A 172 1.88 -3.39 -9.91
N ARG A 173 1.94 -3.27 -8.57
CA ARG A 173 2.96 -3.96 -7.76
C ARG A 173 2.87 -5.49 -7.89
N ARG A 174 1.66 -6.06 -7.84
CA ARG A 174 1.45 -7.52 -8.04
C ARG A 174 1.86 -7.98 -9.43
N ASP A 175 1.66 -7.14 -10.44
CA ASP A 175 2.08 -7.44 -11.81
C ASP A 175 3.58 -7.31 -12.02
N ALA A 176 4.24 -6.33 -11.40
CA ALA A 176 5.70 -6.31 -11.30
C ALA A 176 6.24 -7.52 -10.52
N ASP A 177 5.43 -8.03 -9.59
CA ASP A 177 5.42 -9.34 -8.93
C ASP A 177 5.52 -10.55 -9.89
N ARG A 178 5.17 -10.38 -11.17
CA ARG A 178 5.14 -11.42 -12.20
C ARG A 178 6.21 -11.18 -13.27
N VAL A 179 7.25 -12.01 -13.29
CA VAL A 179 8.40 -11.86 -14.21
C VAL A 179 8.87 -13.20 -14.76
N THR A 180 9.39 -13.21 -15.97
CA THR A 180 10.15 -14.34 -16.51
C THR A 180 11.62 -14.13 -16.21
N LEU A 181 12.28 -15.11 -15.60
CA LEU A 181 13.71 -15.12 -15.38
C LEU A 181 14.37 -16.09 -16.36
N VAL A 182 15.47 -15.66 -16.96
CA VAL A 182 16.38 -16.53 -17.70
C VAL A 182 17.48 -16.97 -16.73
N LEU A 183 17.59 -18.28 -16.49
CA LEU A 183 18.62 -18.86 -15.64
C LEU A 183 19.96 -18.93 -16.38
N PRO A 184 21.11 -19.07 -15.68
CA PRO A 184 22.42 -19.14 -16.31
C PRO A 184 22.60 -20.30 -17.30
N ASP A 185 21.76 -21.33 -17.21
CA ASP A 185 21.72 -22.45 -18.16
C ASP A 185 20.75 -22.24 -19.33
N GLY A 186 20.21 -21.04 -19.49
CA GLY A 186 19.31 -20.65 -20.56
C GLY A 186 17.85 -21.04 -20.34
N ALA A 187 17.50 -21.75 -19.26
CA ALA A 187 16.11 -22.08 -19.00
C ALA A 187 15.30 -20.86 -18.56
N GLU A 188 14.08 -20.77 -19.08
CA GLU A 188 13.11 -19.75 -18.67
C GLU A 188 12.22 -20.27 -17.55
N VAL A 189 12.01 -19.45 -16.54
CA VAL A 189 11.08 -19.71 -15.45
C VAL A 189 10.20 -18.49 -15.20
N SER A 190 8.93 -18.72 -14.91
CA SER A 190 8.01 -17.66 -14.50
C SER A 190 7.99 -17.54 -12.98
N VAL A 191 8.10 -16.33 -12.46
CA VAL A 191 7.91 -16.00 -11.04
C VAL A 191 6.64 -15.20 -10.92
N ARG A 192 5.76 -15.55 -9.98
CA ARG A 192 4.52 -14.80 -9.71
C ARG A 192 4.14 -14.83 -8.23
N PRO A 193 3.31 -13.90 -7.73
CA PRO A 193 2.72 -14.03 -6.41
C PRO A 193 1.82 -15.28 -6.33
N ALA A 194 1.80 -15.90 -5.17
CA ALA A 194 0.91 -17.01 -4.87
C ALA A 194 -0.51 -16.50 -4.58
N THR A 195 -1.48 -17.38 -4.81
CA THR A 195 -2.90 -17.20 -4.51
C THR A 195 -3.38 -18.36 -3.63
N ALA A 196 -4.58 -18.23 -3.07
CA ALA A 196 -5.20 -19.30 -2.30
C ALA A 196 -5.41 -20.59 -3.13
N ASP A 197 -5.53 -20.47 -4.46
CA ASP A 197 -5.72 -21.59 -5.38
C ASP A 197 -4.43 -22.40 -5.59
N ASP A 198 -3.27 -21.88 -5.18
CA ASP A 198 -1.97 -22.54 -5.36
C ASP A 198 -1.65 -23.58 -4.27
N VAL A 199 -2.52 -23.76 -3.27
CA VAL A 199 -2.30 -24.73 -2.17
C VAL A 199 -1.98 -26.14 -2.69
N PRO A 200 -2.68 -26.70 -3.71
CA PRO A 200 -2.34 -28.01 -4.26
C PRO A 200 -0.94 -28.04 -4.88
N ALA A 201 -0.59 -27.06 -5.72
CA ALA A 201 0.71 -26.98 -6.38
C ALA A 201 1.87 -26.78 -5.39
N VAL A 202 1.66 -25.98 -4.35
CA VAL A 202 2.63 -25.81 -3.26
C VAL A 202 2.80 -27.10 -2.47
N ARG A 203 1.73 -27.86 -2.23
CA ARG A 203 1.83 -29.18 -1.60
C ARG A 203 2.64 -30.15 -2.47
N GLU A 204 2.42 -30.16 -3.78
CA GLU A 204 3.20 -30.96 -4.72
C GLU A 204 4.69 -30.59 -4.71
N LEU A 205 5.02 -29.30 -4.65
CA LEU A 205 6.40 -28.84 -4.46
C LEU A 205 7.03 -29.45 -3.19
N HIS A 206 6.31 -29.45 -2.05
CA HIS A 206 6.83 -29.99 -0.79
C HIS A 206 7.07 -31.50 -0.87
N VAL A 207 6.11 -32.24 -1.43
CA VAL A 207 6.23 -33.69 -1.64
C VAL A 207 7.39 -34.02 -2.58
N GLY A 208 7.60 -33.21 -3.62
CA GLY A 208 8.72 -33.35 -4.56
C GLY A 208 10.09 -32.95 -4.00
N CYS A 209 10.15 -32.32 -2.83
CA CYS A 209 11.40 -31.93 -2.17
C CYS A 209 11.92 -33.01 -1.23
N SER A 210 13.24 -33.20 -1.21
CA SER A 210 13.88 -34.10 -0.25
C SER A 210 13.59 -33.70 1.20
N ALA A 211 13.62 -34.67 2.11
CA ALA A 211 13.50 -34.43 3.55
C ALA A 211 14.52 -33.38 4.04
N ARG A 212 15.74 -33.39 3.47
CA ARG A 212 16.79 -32.41 3.77
C ARG A 212 16.41 -31.00 3.32
N SER A 213 15.84 -30.84 2.13
CA SER A 213 15.37 -29.53 1.64
C SER A 213 14.23 -28.97 2.50
N ARG A 214 13.28 -29.83 2.92
CA ARG A 214 12.20 -29.46 3.84
C ARG A 214 12.71 -29.10 5.24
N GLN A 215 13.63 -29.89 5.80
CA GLN A 215 14.24 -29.62 7.11
C GLN A 215 14.99 -28.28 7.13
N ARG A 216 15.75 -27.99 6.07
CA ARG A 216 16.46 -26.71 5.91
C ARG A 216 15.53 -25.50 5.85
N ARG A 217 14.32 -25.67 5.33
CA ARG A 217 13.31 -24.61 5.25
C ARG A 217 12.58 -24.38 6.56
N TYR A 218 12.19 -25.45 7.25
CA TYR A 218 11.29 -25.35 8.40
C TYR A 218 11.97 -25.41 9.76
N LEU A 219 13.26 -25.79 9.80
CA LEU A 219 14.13 -25.91 10.97
C LEU A 219 13.66 -26.86 12.08
N SER A 220 12.38 -27.25 12.08
CA SER A 220 11.64 -27.99 13.13
C SER A 220 11.24 -29.41 12.69
N GLY A 221 11.62 -29.83 11.48
CA GLY A 221 11.38 -31.19 10.98
C GLY A 221 11.25 -31.27 9.45
N ALA A 222 11.30 -32.49 8.92
CA ALA A 222 11.16 -32.78 7.49
C ALA A 222 9.73 -33.16 7.06
N ALA A 223 8.77 -33.14 8.00
CA ALA A 223 7.39 -33.51 7.73
C ALA A 223 6.71 -32.52 6.78
N ASP A 224 5.73 -33.01 6.02
CA ASP A 224 4.95 -32.15 5.14
C ASP A 224 4.09 -31.17 5.94
N PRO A 225 4.07 -29.88 5.57
CA PRO A 225 3.22 -28.91 6.23
C PRO A 225 1.74 -29.26 6.02
N SER A 226 0.93 -29.09 7.07
CA SER A 226 -0.51 -29.29 6.96
C SER A 226 -1.14 -28.34 5.94
N PRO A 227 -2.27 -28.71 5.29
CA PRO A 227 -2.96 -27.81 4.37
C PRO A 227 -3.35 -26.46 5.01
N ALA A 228 -3.69 -26.46 6.30
CA ALA A 228 -3.97 -25.23 7.05
C ALA A 228 -2.73 -24.34 7.19
N ARG A 229 -1.54 -24.93 7.41
CA ARG A 229 -0.26 -24.19 7.44
C ARG A 229 0.08 -23.63 6.06
N LEU A 230 -0.14 -24.39 4.99
CA LEU A 230 0.07 -23.92 3.62
C LEU A 230 -0.85 -22.75 3.27
N ARG A 231 -2.16 -22.84 3.55
CA ARG A 231 -3.09 -21.71 3.36
C ARG A 231 -2.63 -20.45 4.07
N ARG A 232 -2.17 -20.59 5.32
CA ARG A 232 -1.63 -19.47 6.10
C ARG A 232 -0.39 -18.85 5.47
N LEU A 233 0.47 -19.65 4.82
CA LEU A 233 1.65 -19.14 4.12
C LEU A 233 1.27 -18.37 2.84
N LEU A 234 0.19 -18.76 2.16
CA LEU A 234 -0.24 -18.13 0.91
C LEU A 234 -1.20 -16.95 1.11
N GLU A 235 -1.59 -16.67 2.36
CA GLU A 235 -2.49 -15.57 2.71
C GLU A 235 -1.81 -14.21 2.47
N PRO A 236 -2.28 -13.38 1.51
CA PRO A 236 -1.63 -12.11 1.19
C PRO A 236 -1.58 -11.13 2.36
N ALA A 237 -2.55 -11.21 3.29
CA ALA A 237 -2.58 -10.36 4.49
C ALA A 237 -1.43 -10.63 5.46
N ARG A 238 -0.73 -11.78 5.34
CA ARG A 238 0.39 -12.16 6.22
C ARG A 238 1.76 -11.88 5.63
N GLY A 239 1.83 -11.53 4.35
CA GLY A 239 3.07 -11.29 3.64
C GLY A 239 3.01 -11.68 2.17
N LEU A 240 4.18 -11.71 1.52
CA LEU A 240 4.31 -12.08 0.12
C LEU A 240 4.81 -13.52 0.00
N THR A 241 4.13 -14.32 -0.83
CA THR A 241 4.69 -15.58 -1.33
C THR A 241 4.89 -15.50 -2.83
N LEU A 242 6.10 -15.79 -3.30
CA LEU A 242 6.43 -15.95 -4.70
C LEU A 242 6.52 -17.44 -5.05
N LEU A 243 5.93 -17.83 -6.16
CA LEU A 243 6.06 -19.16 -6.76
C LEU A 243 6.85 -19.07 -8.06
N VAL A 244 7.60 -20.13 -8.35
CA VAL A 244 8.34 -20.29 -9.61
C VAL A 244 7.79 -21.48 -10.36
N THR A 245 7.41 -21.31 -11.63
CA THR A 245 7.01 -22.41 -12.52
C THR A 245 8.06 -22.67 -13.59
N ALA A 246 8.17 -23.93 -14.02
CA ALA A 246 9.06 -24.34 -15.10
C ALA A 246 8.43 -24.05 -16.47
N GLY A 247 8.69 -22.85 -17.00
CA GLY A 247 8.17 -22.41 -18.30
C GLY A 247 7.75 -20.95 -18.33
N SER A 248 7.26 -20.51 -19.48
CA SER A 248 6.92 -19.11 -19.79
C SER A 248 5.45 -18.76 -19.53
N GLY A 249 4.60 -19.68 -19.06
CA GLY A 249 3.30 -19.27 -18.50
C GLY A 249 2.19 -20.31 -18.44
N GLY A 250 1.67 -20.52 -17.22
CA GLY A 250 0.33 -21.06 -16.97
C GLY A 250 0.16 -21.60 -15.55
N ALA A 251 -1.05 -21.55 -15.00
CA ALA A 251 -1.38 -22.19 -13.71
C ALA A 251 -1.23 -23.74 -13.73
N ALA A 252 -1.00 -24.32 -14.91
CA ALA A 252 -0.82 -25.75 -15.14
C ALA A 252 0.65 -26.21 -15.12
N GLU A 253 1.62 -25.28 -15.09
CA GLU A 253 3.03 -25.65 -15.01
C GLU A 253 3.42 -26.01 -13.57
N PRO A 254 4.28 -27.02 -13.37
CA PRO A 254 4.65 -27.45 -12.03
C PRO A 254 5.44 -26.36 -11.31
N VAL A 255 5.08 -26.11 -10.04
CA VAL A 255 5.84 -25.21 -9.16
C VAL A 255 7.15 -25.90 -8.77
N VAL A 256 8.28 -25.22 -9.01
CA VAL A 256 9.64 -25.74 -8.79
C VAL A 256 10.38 -25.04 -7.66
N ALA A 257 9.90 -23.86 -7.25
CA ALA A 257 10.39 -23.16 -6.07
C ALA A 257 9.31 -22.25 -5.47
N MET A 258 9.48 -21.91 -4.20
CA MET A 258 8.72 -20.87 -3.53
C MET A 258 9.62 -20.02 -2.63
N ALA A 259 9.25 -18.77 -2.40
CA ALA A 259 9.90 -17.88 -1.45
C ALA A 259 8.84 -17.06 -0.71
N ASN A 260 8.98 -16.91 0.60
CA ASN A 260 8.03 -16.20 1.45
C ASN A 260 8.74 -15.04 2.13
N LEU A 261 8.05 -13.92 2.24
CA LEU A 261 8.40 -12.76 3.05
C LEU A 261 7.25 -12.52 4.02
N LEU A 262 7.51 -12.63 5.32
CA LEU A 262 6.53 -12.42 6.38
C LEU A 262 6.95 -11.20 7.21
N GLY A 263 6.10 -10.20 7.32
CA GLY A 263 6.39 -9.01 8.13
C GLY A 263 6.15 -9.26 9.62
N GLU A 264 7.08 -8.81 10.46
CA GLU A 264 6.98 -8.83 11.92
C GLU A 264 7.52 -7.50 12.46
N GLY A 265 6.62 -6.58 12.81
CA GLY A 265 7.00 -5.22 13.21
C GLY A 265 7.62 -4.43 12.05
N ASP A 266 8.82 -3.90 12.26
CA ASP A 266 9.64 -3.20 11.27
C ASP A 266 10.57 -4.14 10.48
N GLU A 267 10.62 -5.42 10.82
CA GLU A 267 11.44 -6.42 10.15
C GLU A 267 10.61 -7.37 9.29
N ALA A 268 11.26 -8.06 8.36
CA ALA A 268 10.62 -9.09 7.56
C ALA A 268 11.47 -10.36 7.48
N GLU A 269 10.84 -11.52 7.69
CA GLU A 269 11.49 -12.82 7.60
C GLU A 269 11.36 -13.40 6.18
N ALA A 270 12.49 -13.81 5.60
CA ALA A 270 12.55 -14.51 4.32
C ALA A 270 12.83 -16.01 4.47
N ALA A 271 12.03 -16.84 3.79
CA ALA A 271 12.23 -18.30 3.73
C ALA A 271 12.02 -18.85 2.32
N LEU A 272 12.92 -19.71 1.85
CA LEU A 272 12.89 -20.28 0.49
C LEU A 272 12.78 -21.81 0.47
N LEU A 273 12.16 -22.35 -0.57
CA LEU A 273 12.20 -23.78 -0.95
C LEU A 273 12.49 -23.89 -2.44
N VAL A 274 13.42 -24.76 -2.83
CA VAL A 274 13.71 -25.05 -4.24
C VAL A 274 13.79 -26.56 -4.40
N ARG A 275 13.03 -27.11 -5.35
CA ARG A 275 13.04 -28.54 -5.69
C ARG A 275 14.45 -28.98 -6.05
N ASP A 276 14.85 -30.15 -5.58
CA ASP A 276 16.25 -30.59 -5.57
C ASP A 276 16.91 -30.60 -6.97
N ASP A 277 16.15 -30.97 -8.01
CA ASP A 277 16.54 -30.97 -9.43
C ASP A 277 16.65 -29.55 -10.05
N TRP A 278 16.12 -28.52 -9.38
CA TRP A 278 16.21 -27.10 -9.79
C TRP A 278 17.26 -26.31 -8.99
N GLN A 279 17.92 -26.94 -8.02
CA GLN A 279 18.94 -26.29 -7.21
C GLN A 279 20.24 -26.03 -8.00
N ARG A 280 21.04 -25.08 -7.52
CA ARG A 280 22.32 -24.65 -8.13
C ARG A 280 22.21 -24.00 -9.52
N ARG A 281 21.00 -23.62 -9.93
CA ARG A 281 20.70 -22.91 -11.19
C ARG A 281 20.48 -21.39 -11.00
N GLY A 282 20.88 -20.85 -9.85
CA GLY A 282 20.72 -19.41 -9.53
C GLY A 282 19.36 -19.00 -8.95
N LEU A 283 18.35 -19.89 -8.95
CA LEU A 283 16.99 -19.59 -8.46
C LEU A 283 16.93 -19.02 -7.04
N GLY A 284 17.63 -19.63 -6.08
CA GLY A 284 17.61 -19.16 -4.70
C GLY A 284 18.13 -17.73 -4.55
N SER A 285 19.20 -17.38 -5.29
CA SER A 285 19.74 -16.01 -5.29
C SER A 285 18.84 -15.01 -5.99
N ALA A 286 18.15 -15.42 -7.08
CA ALA A 286 17.21 -14.58 -7.78
C ALA A 286 15.97 -14.27 -6.92
N LEU A 287 15.40 -15.30 -6.28
CA LEU A 287 14.27 -15.14 -5.36
C LEU A 287 14.61 -14.28 -4.15
N LEU A 288 15.78 -14.49 -3.53
CA LEU A 288 16.19 -13.69 -2.37
C LEU A 288 16.37 -12.21 -2.72
N ARG A 289 17.02 -11.88 -3.84
CA ARG A 289 17.14 -10.50 -4.33
C ARG A 289 15.78 -9.84 -4.55
N ARG A 290 14.80 -10.64 -4.99
CA ARG A 290 13.45 -10.14 -5.22
C ARG A 290 12.67 -9.89 -3.94
N LEU A 291 12.80 -10.78 -2.95
CA LEU A 291 12.26 -10.54 -1.61
C LEU A 291 12.89 -9.31 -0.97
N LEU A 292 14.21 -9.12 -1.11
CA LEU A 292 14.91 -7.91 -0.66
C LEU A 292 14.32 -6.65 -1.30
N GLY A 293 14.18 -6.60 -2.64
CA GLY A 293 13.60 -5.45 -3.32
C GLY A 293 12.12 -5.22 -3.03
N HIS A 294 11.38 -6.27 -2.64
CA HIS A 294 10.02 -6.10 -2.13
C HIS A 294 10.02 -5.53 -0.71
N ALA A 295 10.88 -6.03 0.17
CA ALA A 295 10.97 -5.56 1.54
C ALA A 295 11.43 -4.09 1.62
N ASP A 296 12.37 -3.69 0.77
CA ASP A 296 12.85 -2.32 0.61
C ASP A 296 11.71 -1.36 0.19
N ARG A 297 10.93 -1.73 -0.84
CA ARG A 297 9.75 -0.95 -1.28
C ARG A 297 8.63 -0.92 -0.25
N ALA A 298 8.50 -1.95 0.58
CA ALA A 298 7.52 -2.01 1.65
C ALA A 298 7.94 -1.23 2.91
N GLY A 299 9.17 -0.72 2.95
CA GLY A 299 9.66 0.12 4.05
C GLY A 299 10.08 -0.63 5.31
N TYR A 300 10.41 -1.93 5.20
CA TYR A 300 10.99 -2.67 6.33
C TYR A 300 12.41 -2.17 6.64
N ALA A 301 12.80 -2.19 7.91
CA ALA A 301 14.13 -1.81 8.39
C ALA A 301 15.18 -2.87 8.06
N ALA A 302 14.84 -4.15 8.17
CA ALA A 302 15.74 -5.26 7.92
C ALA A 302 15.03 -6.51 7.37
N LEU A 303 15.78 -7.32 6.62
CA LEU A 303 15.40 -8.66 6.21
C LEU A 303 16.13 -9.70 7.08
N LEU A 304 15.38 -10.59 7.71
CA LEU A 304 15.87 -11.69 8.53
C LEU A 304 15.79 -13.03 7.80
N LEU A 305 16.79 -13.90 7.99
CA LEU A 305 16.74 -15.30 7.60
C LEU A 305 17.28 -16.19 8.71
N HIS A 306 16.52 -17.22 9.09
CA HIS A 306 16.98 -18.28 9.98
C HIS A 306 17.51 -19.46 9.16
N VAL A 307 18.80 -19.78 9.30
CA VAL A 307 19.51 -20.73 8.43
C VAL A 307 20.31 -21.71 9.27
N GLN A 308 20.20 -23.01 9.02
CA GLN A 308 21.10 -24.00 9.67
C GLN A 308 22.56 -23.71 9.33
N ALA A 309 23.45 -23.82 10.31
CA ALA A 309 24.88 -23.53 10.14
C ALA A 309 25.54 -24.38 9.03
N GLU A 310 25.04 -25.59 8.78
CA GLU A 310 25.53 -26.52 7.76
C GLU A 310 24.89 -26.28 6.38
N ASN A 311 24.01 -25.29 6.23
CA ASN A 311 23.37 -24.94 4.95
C ASN A 311 24.30 -24.08 4.08
N THR A 312 25.42 -24.67 3.67
CA THR A 312 26.44 -24.04 2.82
C THR A 312 25.88 -23.38 1.55
N PRO A 313 24.89 -23.96 0.83
CA PRO A 313 24.27 -23.30 -0.32
C PRO A 313 23.59 -21.96 0.02
N MET A 314 22.87 -21.88 1.15
CA MET A 314 22.21 -20.64 1.57
C MET A 314 23.24 -19.61 2.04
N LEU A 315 24.26 -20.02 2.80
CA LEU A 315 25.35 -19.13 3.21
C LEU A 315 26.10 -18.54 2.02
N ARG A 316 26.31 -19.31 0.95
CA ARG A 316 26.88 -18.79 -0.30
C ARG A 316 25.94 -17.79 -0.99
N THR A 317 24.63 -18.00 -0.90
CA THR A 317 23.64 -17.09 -1.47
C THR A 317 23.64 -15.75 -0.73
N LEU A 318 23.69 -15.77 0.60
CA LEU A 318 23.78 -14.58 1.44
C LEU A 318 25.04 -13.76 1.15
N ARG A 319 26.20 -14.41 1.00
CA ARG A 319 27.48 -13.74 0.67
C ARG A 319 27.51 -13.07 -0.71
N ARG A 320 26.57 -13.41 -1.59
CA ARG A 320 26.46 -12.83 -2.94
C ARG A 320 25.45 -11.68 -3.01
N LEU A 321 24.88 -11.29 -1.87
CA LEU A 321 24.08 -10.08 -1.81
C LEU A 321 25.01 -8.87 -1.86
N ASP A 322 24.60 -7.85 -2.61
CA ASP A 322 25.32 -6.57 -2.71
C ASP A 322 25.05 -5.69 -1.47
N ARG A 323 24.90 -6.31 -0.29
CA ARG A 323 24.58 -5.67 1.00
C ARG A 323 25.33 -6.36 2.14
N PRO A 324 25.68 -5.64 3.22
CA PRO A 324 26.26 -6.26 4.41
C PRO A 324 25.26 -7.23 5.04
N VAL A 325 25.75 -8.36 5.53
CA VAL A 325 24.95 -9.38 6.22
C VAL A 325 25.56 -9.63 7.59
N ALA A 326 24.85 -9.25 8.65
CA ALA A 326 25.22 -9.62 10.01
C ALA A 326 24.78 -11.06 10.26
N LEU A 327 25.63 -11.88 10.87
CA LEU A 327 25.35 -13.27 11.21
C LEU A 327 25.52 -13.47 12.71
N GLU A 328 24.43 -13.84 13.36
CA GLU A 328 24.43 -14.25 14.77
C GLU A 328 24.20 -15.75 14.86
N ARG A 329 24.89 -16.42 15.78
CA ARG A 329 24.80 -17.87 15.93
C ARG A 329 24.16 -18.22 17.25
N ASP A 330 23.11 -19.03 17.16
CA ASP A 330 22.49 -19.70 18.30
C ASP A 330 22.44 -21.21 18.05
N GLY A 331 23.35 -21.94 18.71
CA GLY A 331 23.51 -23.38 18.52
C GLY A 331 23.77 -23.79 17.06
N GLY A 332 22.82 -24.52 16.49
CA GLY A 332 22.85 -25.01 15.10
C GLY A 332 22.21 -24.06 14.07
N VAL A 333 21.68 -22.92 14.51
CA VAL A 333 20.99 -21.94 13.65
C VAL A 333 21.79 -20.64 13.60
N LEU A 334 21.80 -20.02 12.42
CA LEU A 334 22.34 -18.71 12.16
C LEU A 334 21.17 -17.78 11.83
N THR A 335 21.09 -16.65 12.52
CA THR A 335 20.21 -15.53 12.17
C THR A 335 21.00 -14.58 11.30
N ALA A 336 20.57 -14.42 10.05
CA ALA A 336 21.16 -13.50 9.10
C ALA A 336 20.29 -12.25 8.98
N THR A 337 20.87 -11.09 9.30
CA THR A 337 20.20 -9.79 9.24
C THR A 337 20.79 -8.96 8.11
N VAL A 338 19.94 -8.54 7.18
CA VAL A 338 20.29 -7.68 6.04
C VAL A 338 19.57 -6.34 6.21
N PRO A 339 20.29 -5.24 6.51
CA PRO A 339 19.66 -3.92 6.64
C PRO A 339 19.15 -3.41 5.29
N LEU A 340 17.93 -2.90 5.28
CA LEU A 340 17.23 -2.39 4.09
C LEU A 340 17.32 -0.87 4.02
N THR A 341 17.07 -0.19 5.14
CA THR A 341 17.41 1.23 5.31
C THR A 341 18.92 1.38 5.48
N PRO A 342 19.58 2.38 4.87
CA PRO A 342 20.97 2.66 5.21
C PRO A 342 21.05 2.99 6.69
N VAL A 343 21.64 2.09 7.46
CA VAL A 343 22.03 2.37 8.83
C VAL A 343 23.14 3.40 8.73
N ASP A 344 22.87 4.63 9.18
CA ASP A 344 23.95 5.55 9.53
C ASP A 344 24.82 4.81 10.54
N ALA A 345 25.98 4.35 10.08
CA ALA A 345 26.92 3.60 10.88
C ALA A 345 27.47 4.52 11.97
N THR A 346 26.78 4.58 13.10
CA THR A 346 27.34 5.15 14.32
C THR A 346 28.30 4.09 14.87
N PRO A 347 29.62 4.34 14.99
CA PRO A 347 30.51 3.37 15.57
C PRO A 347 30.13 3.19 17.03
N ALA A 348 29.78 1.95 17.41
CA ALA A 348 29.59 1.57 18.79
C ALA A 348 30.83 1.98 19.60
N GLY A 349 30.65 2.89 20.55
CA GLY A 349 31.70 3.37 21.42
C GLY A 349 32.35 2.20 22.15
N ARG A 350 33.67 2.08 22.00
CA ARG A 350 34.53 1.33 22.92
C ARG A 350 34.21 1.77 24.34
N VAL A 351 33.64 0.88 25.15
CA VAL A 351 33.70 1.01 26.61
C VAL A 351 35.17 0.79 27.00
N ALA A 352 35.90 1.88 27.18
CA ALA A 352 37.19 1.86 27.83
C ALA A 352 36.95 1.59 29.33
N GLY A 353 37.39 0.43 29.81
CA GLY A 353 37.45 0.15 31.25
C GLY A 353 38.39 1.13 31.96
N PRO A 354 38.16 1.44 33.24
CA PRO A 354 38.97 2.41 33.98
C PRO A 354 40.40 1.89 34.19
N ALA A 355 41.38 2.70 33.78
CA ALA A 355 42.80 2.48 34.05
C ALA A 355 43.11 2.78 35.54
N PRO A 356 44.13 2.12 36.13
CA PRO A 356 44.41 2.20 37.56
C PRO A 356 45.05 3.54 37.97
N ALA A 357 44.74 3.96 39.19
CA ALA A 357 45.19 5.19 39.83
C ALA A 357 46.73 5.26 39.92
N GLY A 358 47.29 6.29 39.27
CA GLY A 358 48.69 6.68 39.39
C GLY A 358 48.90 7.61 40.60
N CYS A 359 49.85 7.22 41.44
CA CYS A 359 50.37 7.95 42.58
C CYS A 359 51.17 9.20 42.12
N GLY A 360 50.99 10.34 42.77
CA GLY A 360 51.79 11.55 42.57
C GLY A 360 51.56 12.58 43.68
N PRO A 361 52.61 13.12 44.34
CA PRO A 361 52.48 13.85 45.61
C PRO A 361 52.39 15.38 45.46
N GLY A 362 51.75 15.99 46.45
CA GLY A 362 52.05 17.30 47.07
C GLY A 362 52.17 18.56 46.19
N THR A 363 51.50 19.65 46.58
CA THR A 363 52.09 20.73 47.41
C THR A 363 51.08 21.89 47.59
N ALA A 364 50.94 22.35 48.84
CA ALA A 364 50.57 23.66 49.39
C ALA A 364 49.37 24.50 48.84
N LEU A 365 48.39 24.68 49.76
CA LEU A 365 47.74 25.91 50.30
C LEU A 365 48.31 27.32 49.88
N PRO A 366 47.62 28.47 50.13
CA PRO A 366 46.46 28.65 51.02
C PRO A 366 45.36 29.69 50.63
N ALA A 367 44.30 29.68 51.45
CA ALA A 367 43.65 30.82 52.12
C ALA A 367 42.40 31.54 51.55
N GLN A 368 41.51 31.79 52.54
CA GLN A 368 40.50 32.86 52.67
C GLN A 368 39.13 32.63 52.01
N ALA A 369 37.98 33.02 52.56
CA ALA A 369 37.55 33.44 53.91
C ALA A 369 36.02 33.67 53.85
N GLY A 370 35.35 33.64 55.02
CA GLY A 370 34.09 34.37 55.27
C GLY A 370 32.80 33.57 55.02
N HIS A 371 32.16 33.03 56.05
CA HIS A 371 31.19 33.69 56.96
C HIS A 371 29.79 33.93 56.35
N GLY A 372 28.77 33.36 56.98
CA GLY A 372 27.38 33.81 56.80
C GLY A 372 26.28 32.75 56.97
N LEU A 373 26.13 32.18 58.16
CA LEU A 373 24.81 31.75 58.69
C LEU A 373 24.20 32.97 59.43
N PRO A 374 22.90 33.04 59.83
CA PRO A 374 22.02 31.91 60.16
C PRO A 374 20.49 32.04 59.88
N SER A 375 19.82 30.91 60.09
CA SER A 375 18.49 30.70 60.73
C SER A 375 17.22 31.38 60.20
N GLN A 376 16.15 30.61 60.02
CA GLN A 376 15.01 30.41 60.97
C GLN A 376 13.97 29.48 60.32
N ARG A 377 13.67 28.31 60.91
CA ARG A 377 12.43 27.97 61.66
C ARG A 377 11.14 28.20 60.84
N SER A 378 10.51 27.13 60.35
CA SER A 378 9.45 26.33 61.01
C SER A 378 8.09 27.03 61.09
N GLY A 379 7.08 26.48 60.41
CA GLY A 379 5.67 26.82 60.60
C GLY A 379 4.76 26.16 59.54
N PRO A 380 3.76 25.34 59.91
CA PRO A 380 3.09 24.38 59.02
C PRO A 380 1.68 24.84 58.57
N ILE A 381 1.08 24.10 57.63
CA ILE A 381 -0.24 23.42 57.71
C ILE A 381 -0.20 22.25 56.71
#